data_AF-A0A7C2A0U6-F1
#
_entry.id   AF-A0A7C2A0U6-F1
#
_cell.length_a   1.000
_cell.length_b   1.000
_cell.length_c   1.000
_cell.angle_alpha   90.00
_cell.angle_beta   90.00
_cell.angle_gamma   90.00
#
_symmetry.space_group_name_H-M   'P 1'
#
loop_
_entity.id
_entity.type
_entity.pdbx_description
1 polymer ?
#
loop_
_entity_poly.entity_id
_entity_poly.type
_entity_poly.pdbx_seq_one_letter_code
_entity_poly.pdbx_strand_id
1 'polypeptide(L)'
;LIEIVKNNEERFVKFFNECPAITTRFHALELLPGLGKKTMFEILEERKKEPFKSFDDIKKRVKAVHSPEKIIAKRILEELENPNEKYRLFTRPPLIRR
;
A
#
# COMPACT_ATOMS: atom_id res chain seq x y z
N LEU A 1 -8.70 7.31 10.78
CA LEU A 1 -7.85 6.40 9.96
C LEU A 1 -6.50 7.03 9.60
N ILE A 2 -6.47 8.23 9.02
CA ILE A 2 -5.21 8.88 8.60
C ILE A 2 -4.22 9.03 9.76
N GLU A 3 -4.68 9.46 10.94
CA GLU A 3 -3.82 9.59 12.13
C GLU A 3 -3.25 8.25 12.60
N ILE A 4 -4.03 7.16 12.48
CA ILE A 4 -3.56 5.80 12.81
C ILE A 4 -2.48 5.36 11.82
N VAL A 5 -2.65 5.71 10.54
CA VAL A 5 -1.67 5.40 9.49
C VAL A 5 -0.38 6.18 9.71
N LYS A 6 -0.46 7.47 10.07
CA LYS A 6 0.70 8.29 10.45
C LYS A 6 1.42 7.74 11.68
N ASN A 7 0.67 7.40 12.72
CA ASN A 7 1.26 6.85 13.96
C ASN A 7 1.94 5.49 13.73
N ASN A 8 1.54 4.75 12.70
CA ASN A 8 2.14 3.47 12.33
C ASN A 8 2.91 3.54 11.00
N GLU A 9 3.46 4.71 10.67
CA GLU A 9 4.15 4.97 9.40
C GLU A 9 5.18 3.90 9.05
N GLU A 10 6.00 3.49 10.02
CA GLU A 10 7.06 2.49 9.83
C GLU A 10 6.52 1.17 9.25
N ARG A 11 5.34 0.71 9.72
CA ARG A 11 4.71 -0.52 9.22
C ARG A 11 4.33 -0.41 7.75
N PHE A 12 3.85 0.76 7.34
CA PHE A 12 3.40 0.99 5.98
C PHE A 12 4.56 1.30 5.03
N VAL A 13 5.57 2.01 5.49
CA VAL A 13 6.82 2.20 4.75
C VAL A 13 7.49 0.85 4.49
N LYS A 14 7.53 -0.03 5.50
CA LYS A 14 8.00 -1.40 5.36
C LYS A 14 7.19 -2.17 4.32
N PHE A 15 5.87 -1.98 4.27
CA PHE A 15 5.05 -2.55 3.20
C PHE A 15 5.52 -2.10 1.81
N PHE A 16 5.75 -0.81 1.55
CA PHE A 16 6.27 -0.38 0.24
C PHE A 16 7.64 -0.98 -0.10
N ASN A 17 8.49 -1.18 0.92
CA ASN A 17 9.82 -1.77 0.78
C ASN A 17 9.87 -3.29 0.72
N GLU A 18 8.81 -4.00 1.09
CA GLU A 18 8.79 -5.47 1.15
C GLU A 18 7.70 -6.08 0.26
N CYS A 19 6.75 -5.27 -0.23
CA CYS A 19 5.60 -5.70 -1.01
C CYS A 19 6.02 -6.63 -2.17
N PRO A 20 5.55 -7.89 -2.19
CA PRO A 20 5.85 -8.83 -3.26
C PRO A 20 4.85 -8.71 -4.42
N ALA A 21 5.23 -9.25 -5.57
CA ALA A 21 4.26 -9.52 -6.64
C ALA A 21 3.31 -10.65 -6.20
N ILE A 22 2.00 -10.49 -6.43
CA ILE A 22 1.01 -11.53 -6.13
C ILE A 22 1.02 -12.59 -7.23
N THR A 23 1.12 -12.15 -8.49
CA THR A 23 1.29 -13.02 -9.66
C THR A 23 2.29 -12.39 -10.63
N THR A 24 2.66 -13.12 -11.70
CA THR A 24 3.57 -12.64 -12.75
C THR A 24 3.09 -11.37 -13.46
N ARG A 25 1.78 -11.07 -13.42
CA ARG A 25 1.17 -9.89 -14.05
C ARG A 25 0.49 -8.94 -13.06
N PHE A 26 0.54 -9.22 -11.76
CA PHE A 26 -0.22 -8.48 -10.75
C PHE A 26 0.60 -8.25 -9.49
N HIS A 27 0.87 -6.98 -9.16
CA HIS A 27 1.60 -6.62 -7.96
C HIS A 27 0.67 -6.21 -6.81
N ALA A 28 1.06 -6.48 -5.57
CA ALA A 28 0.30 -5.99 -4.40
C ALA A 28 0.29 -4.46 -4.26
N LEU A 29 1.09 -3.73 -5.05
CA LEU A 29 1.06 -2.26 -5.11
C LEU A 29 -0.11 -1.76 -5.96
N GLU A 30 -0.57 -2.56 -6.93
CA GLU A 30 -1.72 -2.23 -7.79
C GLU A 30 -3.06 -2.37 -7.06
N LEU A 31 -3.08 -3.05 -5.91
CA LEU A 31 -4.25 -3.11 -5.04
C LEU A 31 -4.54 -1.78 -4.36
N LEU A 32 -3.54 -0.90 -4.26
CA LEU A 32 -3.74 0.40 -3.64
C LEU A 32 -4.57 1.31 -4.57
N PRO A 33 -5.64 1.95 -4.07
CA PRO A 33 -6.55 2.72 -4.89
C PRO A 33 -5.83 3.95 -5.46
N GLY A 34 -5.82 4.06 -6.79
CA GLY A 34 -5.14 5.14 -7.52
C GLY A 34 -3.70 4.83 -7.93
N LEU A 35 -3.16 3.64 -7.59
CA LEU A 35 -1.87 3.18 -8.08
C LEU A 35 -2.03 2.31 -9.34
N GLY A 36 -1.57 2.83 -10.48
CA GLY A 36 -1.53 2.10 -11.74
C GLY A 36 -0.18 1.43 -12.03
N LYS A 37 -0.08 0.75 -13.18
CA LYS A 37 1.15 0.07 -13.63
C LYS A 37 2.37 0.99 -13.68
N LYS A 38 2.20 2.23 -14.17
CA LYS A 38 3.29 3.20 -14.27
C LYS A 38 3.90 3.50 -12.90
N THR A 39 3.06 3.76 -11.91
CA THR A 39 3.52 4.07 -10.55
C THR A 39 4.10 2.86 -9.85
N MET A 40 3.58 1.66 -10.12
CA MET A 40 4.18 0.42 -9.64
C MET A 40 5.63 0.26 -10.12
N PHE A 41 5.92 0.53 -11.40
CA PHE A 41 7.29 0.51 -11.91
C PHE A 41 8.17 1.58 -11.25
N GLU A 42 7.68 2.82 -11.12
CA GLU A 42 8.42 3.89 -10.42
C GLU A 42 8.79 3.49 -8.98
N ILE A 43 7.85 2.92 -8.22
CA ILE A 43 8.10 2.45 -6.85
C ILE A 43 9.16 1.33 -6.84
N LEU A 44 9.08 0.38 -7.78
CA LEU A 44 10.04 -0.72 -7.87
C LEU A 44 11.46 -0.23 -8.24
N GLU A 45 11.58 0.74 -9.14
CA GLU A 45 12.87 1.33 -9.51
C GLU A 45 13.48 2.12 -8.35
N GLU A 46 12.68 2.93 -7.66
CA GLU A 46 13.16 3.70 -6.50
C GLU A 46 13.54 2.79 -5.34
N ARG A 47 12.76 1.74 -5.07
CA ARG A 47 13.08 0.72 -4.05
C ARG A 47 14.37 -0.02 -4.35
N LYS A 48 14.70 -0.27 -5.63
CA LYS A 48 15.98 -0.90 -6.03
C LYS A 48 17.18 -0.02 -5.74
N LYS A 49 17.02 1.31 -5.81
CA LYS A 49 18.10 2.26 -5.50
C LYS A 49 18.33 2.33 -3.99
N GLU A 50 17.28 2.62 -3.24
CA GLU A 50 17.35 2.69 -1.78
C GLU A 50 15.95 2.44 -1.17
N PRO A 51 15.84 1.68 -0.08
CA PRO A 51 14.57 1.50 0.62
C PRO A 51 14.05 2.83 1.18
N PHE A 52 12.74 3.03 1.09
CA PHE A 52 12.07 4.20 1.63
C PHE A 52 12.17 4.24 3.15
N LYS A 53 12.40 5.41 3.75
CA LYS A 53 12.47 5.57 5.22
C LYS A 53 11.22 6.18 5.83
N SER A 54 10.46 6.93 5.04
CA SER A 54 9.31 7.70 5.50
C SER A 54 8.30 7.92 4.37
N PHE A 55 7.06 8.26 4.71
CA PHE A 55 6.03 8.69 3.78
C PHE A 55 6.43 9.93 2.98
N ASP A 56 7.15 10.85 3.61
CA ASP A 56 7.65 12.04 2.92
C ASP A 56 8.69 11.69 1.85
N ASP A 57 9.53 10.68 2.12
CA ASP A 57 10.51 10.16 1.16
C ASP A 57 9.84 9.48 -0.03
N ILE A 58 8.80 8.68 0.22
CA ILE A 58 7.95 8.09 -0.83
C ILE A 58 7.32 9.18 -1.70
N LYS A 59 6.76 10.22 -1.07
CA LYS A 59 6.10 11.32 -1.77
C LYS A 59 7.08 12.15 -2.61
N LYS A 60 8.31 12.35 -2.12
CA LYS A 60 9.37 13.09 -2.84
C LYS A 60 9.88 12.32 -4.05
N ARG A 61 10.09 11.00 -3.91
CA ARG A 61 10.63 10.15 -4.98
C ARG A 61 9.56 9.79 -6.02
N VAL A 62 8.36 9.44 -5.57
CA VAL A 62 7.29 8.97 -6.43
C VAL A 62 6.20 10.04 -6.54
N LYS A 63 6.30 10.89 -7.57
CA LYS A 63 5.38 12.02 -7.78
C LYS A 63 3.91 11.60 -7.91
N ALA A 64 3.65 10.40 -8.43
CA ALA A 64 2.31 9.86 -8.54
C ALA A 64 1.69 9.48 -7.18
N VAL A 65 2.50 9.29 -6.13
CA VAL A 65 2.03 9.05 -4.75
C VAL A 65 1.95 10.38 -4.01
N HIS A 66 0.95 11.20 -4.37
CA HIS A 66 0.77 12.51 -3.74
C HIS A 66 0.48 12.44 -2.23
N SER A 67 -0.15 11.37 -1.76
CA SER A 67 -0.53 11.19 -0.35
C SER A 67 -0.59 9.70 0.02
N PRO A 68 0.55 9.07 0.40
CA PRO A 68 0.60 7.63 0.70
C PRO A 68 -0.35 7.24 1.83
N GLU A 69 -0.45 8.08 2.85
CA GLU A 69 -1.33 7.91 4.00
C GLU A 69 -2.83 7.87 3.61
N LYS A 70 -3.26 8.72 2.67
CA LYS A 70 -4.65 8.71 2.18
C LYS A 70 -4.94 7.45 1.36
N ILE A 71 -3.99 7.03 0.53
CA ILE A 71 -4.12 5.83 -0.31
C ILE A 71 -4.27 4.59 0.57
N ILE A 72 -3.42 4.46 1.60
CA ILE A 72 -3.50 3.37 2.57
C ILE A 72 -4.81 3.43 3.36
N ALA A 73 -5.19 4.61 3.87
CA ALA A 73 -6.43 4.75 4.63
C ALA A 73 -7.66 4.37 3.79
N LYS A 74 -7.67 4.75 2.51
CA LYS A 74 -8.73 4.37 1.57
C LYS A 74 -8.73 2.87 1.30
N ARG A 75 -7.57 2.24 1.10
CA ARG A 75 -7.48 0.78 0.95
C ARG A 75 -8.01 0.05 2.19
N ILE A 76 -7.63 0.49 3.38
CA ILE A 76 -8.11 -0.09 4.63
C ILE A 76 -9.64 0.01 4.71
N LEU A 77 -10.21 1.17 4.35
CA LEU A 77 -11.66 1.36 4.32
C LEU A 77 -12.33 0.40 3.33
N GLU A 78 -11.84 0.32 2.10
CA GLU A 78 -12.37 -0.60 1.06
C GLU A 78 -12.29 -2.08 1.51
N GLU A 79 -11.22 -2.48 2.18
CA GLU A 79 -11.07 -3.84 2.73
C GLU A 79 -12.03 -4.13 3.91
N LEU A 80 -12.36 -3.11 4.70
CA LEU A 80 -13.33 -3.23 5.80
C LEU A 80 -14.77 -3.27 5.28
N GLU A 81 -15.09 -2.46 4.27
CA GLU A 81 -16.41 -2.40 3.65
C GLU A 81 -16.71 -3.64 2.79
N ASN A 82 -15.70 -4.22 2.16
CA ASN A 82 -15.85 -5.42 1.32
C ASN A 82 -15.41 -6.70 2.04
N PRO A 83 -16.32 -7.41 2.74
CA PRO A 83 -15.98 -8.66 3.41
C PRO A 83 -15.58 -9.79 2.44
N ASN A 84 -15.90 -9.67 1.15
CA ASN A 84 -15.55 -10.64 0.11
C ASN A 84 -14.23 -10.31 -0.62
N GLU A 85 -13.49 -9.28 -0.21
CA GLU A 85 -12.22 -8.92 -0.82
C GLU A 85 -11.23 -10.10 -0.73
N LYS A 86 -10.78 -10.60 -1.89
CA LYS A 86 -9.90 -11.78 -2.00
C LYS A 86 -8.47 -11.50 -1.52
N TYR A 87 -7.99 -10.27 -1.70
CA TYR A 87 -6.63 -9.86 -1.33
C TYR A 87 -6.68 -8.78 -0.25
N ARG A 88 -6.48 -9.17 1.00
CA ARG A 88 -6.41 -8.26 2.13
C ARG A 88 -4.96 -7.96 2.46
N LEU A 89 -4.57 -6.70 2.41
CA LEU A 89 -3.21 -6.26 2.69
C LEU A 89 -3.04 -5.83 4.14
N PHE A 90 -4.05 -5.16 4.70
CA PHE A 90 -3.92 -4.48 6.00
C PHE A 90 -4.88 -5.03 7.04
N THR A 91 -6.04 -5.53 6.62
CA THR A 91 -7.10 -6.02 7.51
C THR A 91 -7.10 -7.53 7.63
N ARG A 92 -7.51 -8.05 8.79
CA ARG A 92 -7.76 -9.49 8.97
C ARG A 92 -9.12 -9.87 8.37
N PRO A 93 -9.30 -11.10 7.84
CA PRO A 93 -10.61 -11.60 7.47
C PRO A 93 -11.57 -11.53 8.68
N PRO A 94 -12.85 -11.14 8.49
CA PRO A 94 -13.83 -11.17 9.56
C PRO A 94 -13.95 -12.61 10.06
N LEU A 95 -14.04 -12.76 11.38
CA LEU A 95 -14.31 -14.06 11.98
C LEU A 95 -15.73 -14.48 11.60
N ILE A 96 -15.86 -15.26 10.53
CA ILE A 96 -17.11 -15.94 10.21
C ILE A 96 -17.29 -17.00 11.28
N ARG A 97 -18.07 -16.70 12.32
CA ARG A 97 -18.57 -17.74 13.22
C ARG A 97 -19.42 -18.68 12.37
N ARG A 98 -18.88 -19.87 12.09
CA ARG A 98 -19.64 -21.00 11.55
C ARG A 98 -20.68 -21.45 12.56
#